data_AF-A0A170PF81-F1
#
_entry.id   AF-A0A170PF81-F1
#
_cell.length_a   1.000
_cell.length_b   1.000
_cell.length_c   1.000
_cell.angle_alpha   90.00
_cell.angle_beta   90.00
_cell.angle_gamma   90.00
#
_symmetry.space_group_name_H-M   'P 1'
#
loop_
_entity.id
_entity.type
_entity.pdbx_description
1 polymer ?
#
loop_
_entity_poly.entity_id
_entity_poly.type
_entity_poly.pdbx_seq_one_letter_code
_entity_poly.pdbx_strand_id
1 'polypeptide(L)' 'MELLNMERKGRLYDSDRSFDIQFWQAQSPTARFQAAWELVIHAARVKGLNDDQLRLERTVENYQRQQLNQCD' A
#
# COMPACT_ATOMS: atom_id res chain seq x y z
N MET A 1 8.29 17.17 -19.90
CA MET A 1 7.47 16.89 -18.72
C MET A 1 8.39 16.78 -17.53
N GLU A 2 8.40 17.81 -16.70
CA GLU A 2 9.18 17.82 -15.46
C GLU A 2 8.44 16.93 -14.45
N LEU A 3 9.06 15.83 -14.02
CA LEU A 3 8.55 15.02 -12.93
C LEU A 3 8.71 15.86 -11.67
N LEU A 4 7.61 16.40 -11.14
CA LEU A 4 7.59 17.02 -9.82
C LEU A 4 7.94 15.93 -8.80
N ASN A 5 9.22 15.81 -8.46
CA ASN A 5 9.66 15.02 -7.31
C ASN A 5 9.16 15.74 -6.06
N MET A 6 8.00 15.34 -5.55
CA MET A 6 7.59 15.68 -4.20
C MET A 6 8.56 14.99 -3.25
N GLU A 7 9.59 15.70 -2.81
CA GLU A 7 10.59 15.21 -1.88
C GLU A 7 10.58 16.11 -0.63
N ARG A 8 10.32 15.52 0.55
CA ARG A 8 10.42 16.21 1.84
C ARG A 8 11.50 15.53 2.67
N LYS A 9 12.57 16.26 3.01
CA LYS A 9 13.63 15.78 3.91
C LYS A 9 13.37 16.25 5.33
N GLY A 10 13.39 15.33 6.29
CA GLY A 10 13.17 15.62 7.70
C GLY A 10 13.50 14.40 8.57
N ARG A 11 13.57 14.59 9.89
CA ARG A 11 13.71 13.46 10.82
C ARG A 11 12.40 12.69 10.84
N LEU A 12 12.49 11.36 10.83
CA LEU A 12 11.31 10.48 10.86
C LEU A 12 10.40 10.77 12.05
N TYR A 13 10.98 11.04 13.23
CA TYR A 13 10.24 11.35 14.46
C TYR A 13 9.53 12.71 14.44
N ASP A 14 10.01 13.65 13.62
CA ASP A 14 9.43 14.99 13.47
C ASP A 14 8.42 15.01 12.30
N SER A 15 8.22 13.89 11.62
CA SER A 15 7.33 13.78 10.46
C SER A 15 5.89 13.56 10.92
N ASP A 16 5.05 14.57 10.67
CA ASP A 16 3.59 14.54 10.85
C ASP A 16 2.85 13.58 9.91
N ARG A 17 3.56 12.82 9.06
CA ARG A 17 3.02 11.87 8.06
C ARG A 17 2.10 12.49 7.00
N SER A 18 1.87 13.81 7.01
CA SER A 18 0.99 14.49 6.05
C SER A 18 1.48 14.30 4.61
N PHE A 19 2.80 14.37 4.41
CA PHE A 19 3.44 14.03 3.14
C PHE A 19 3.14 12.61 2.70
N ASP A 20 3.30 11.61 3.58
CA ASP A 20 3.09 10.20 3.25
C ASP A 20 1.64 9.98 2.78
N ILE A 21 0.68 10.57 3.50
CA ILE A 21 -0.74 10.49 3.18
C ILE A 21 -1.02 11.10 1.80
N GLN A 22 -0.55 12.32 1.54
CA GLN A 22 -0.77 13.00 0.27
C GLN A 22 -0.12 12.25 -0.89
N PHE A 23 1.12 11.79 -0.70
CA PHE A 23 1.85 11.00 -1.68
C PHE A 23 1.07 9.74 -2.08
N TRP A 24 0.62 8.95 -1.10
CA TRP A 24 -0.13 7.72 -1.37
C TRP A 24 -1.52 7.99 -1.95
N GLN A 25 -2.21 9.05 -1.51
CA GLN A 25 -3.51 9.43 -2.07
C GLN A 25 -3.42 9.89 -3.53
N ALA A 26 -2.29 10.49 -3.94
CA ALA A 26 -2.06 10.87 -5.34
C ALA A 26 -1.83 9.67 -6.27
N GLN A 27 -1.49 8.48 -5.72
CA GLN A 27 -1.24 7.28 -6.52
C GLN A 27 -2.55 6.62 -6.99
N SER A 28 -2.52 6.07 -8.21
CA SER A 28 -3.62 5.24 -8.72
C SER A 28 -3.86 4.04 -7.81
N PRO A 29 -5.10 3.50 -7.74
CA PRO A 29 -5.38 2.29 -6.99
C PRO A 29 -4.44 1.12 -7.34
N THR A 30 -4.12 0.98 -8.64
CA THR A 30 -3.19 -0.05 -9.13
C THR A 30 -1.78 0.14 -8.60
N ALA A 31 -1.24 1.36 -8.63
CA ALA A 31 0.10 1.65 -8.14
C ALA A 31 0.22 1.40 -6.63
N ARG A 32 -0.80 1.80 -5.85
CA ARG A 32 -0.87 1.50 -4.41
C ARG A 32 -0.88 0.00 -4.14
N PHE A 33 -1.70 -0.74 -4.89
CA PHE A 33 -1.79 -2.19 -4.74
C PHE A 33 -0.46 -2.88 -5.07
N GLN A 34 0.19 -2.50 -6.17
CA GLN A 34 1.49 -3.06 -6.56
C GLN A 34 2.56 -2.83 -5.50
N ALA A 35 2.70 -1.60 -5.01
CA ALA A 35 3.67 -1.29 -3.95
C ALA A 35 3.40 -2.07 -2.66
N ALA A 36 2.13 -2.19 -2.25
CA ALA A 36 1.76 -2.99 -1.09
C ALA A 36 2.07 -4.49 -1.31
N TRP A 37 1.84 -5.01 -2.51
CA TRP A 37 2.11 -6.41 -2.85
C TRP A 37 3.61 -6.74 -2.85
N GLU A 38 4.45 -5.84 -3.37
CA GLU A 38 5.91 -5.98 -3.30
C GLU A 38 6.39 -6.09 -1.85
N LEU A 39 5.81 -5.30 -0.94
CA LEU A 39 6.14 -5.36 0.49
C LEU A 39 5.73 -6.70 1.11
N VAL A 40 4.56 -7.26 0.73
CA VAL A 40 4.11 -8.57 1.19
C VAL A 40 5.07 -9.67 0.74
N ILE A 41 5.45 -9.67 -0.53
CA ILE A 41 6.43 -10.63 -1.07
C ILE A 41 7.76 -10.49 -0.31
N HIS A 42 8.25 -9.26 -0.12
CA HIS A 42 9.49 -9.02 0.62
C HIS A 42 9.42 -9.57 2.04
N ALA A 43 8.34 -9.28 2.77
CA ALA A 43 8.15 -9.78 4.14
C ALA A 43 8.06 -11.33 4.19
N ALA A 44 7.42 -11.96 3.21
CA ALA A 44 7.36 -13.41 3.11
C ALA A 44 8.74 -14.03 2.88
N ARG A 45 9.54 -13.44 1.98
CA ARG A 45 10.92 -13.87 1.72
C ARG A 45 11.80 -13.74 2.96
N VAL A 46 11.69 -12.63 3.70
CA VAL A 46 12.39 -12.44 4.98
C VAL A 46 12.02 -13.51 6.00
N LYS A 47 10.79 -14.02 5.95
CA LYS A 47 10.30 -15.12 6.80
C LYS A 47 10.64 -16.53 6.27
N GLY A 48 11.34 -16.63 5.13
CA GLY A 48 11.69 -17.91 4.50
C GLY A 48 10.51 -18.62 3.84
N LEU A 49 9.43 -17.89 3.55
CA LEU A 49 8.29 -18.42 2.80
C LEU A 49 8.55 -18.29 1.30
N ASN A 50 8.07 -19.26 0.54
CA ASN A 50 8.12 -19.25 -0.91
C ASN A 50 6.86 -18.59 -1.50
N ASP A 51 6.95 -18.10 -2.73
CA ASP A 51 5.85 -17.38 -3.39
C ASP A 51 4.58 -18.24 -3.56
N ASP A 52 4.71 -19.57 -3.63
CA ASP A 52 3.60 -20.55 -3.67
C ASP A 52 2.85 -20.69 -2.33
N GLN A 53 3.44 -20.20 -1.24
CA GLN A 53 2.84 -20.17 0.10
C GLN A 53 2.07 -18.86 0.35
N LEU A 54 2.20 -17.87 -0.53
CA LEU A 54 1.43 -16.63 -0.49
C LEU A 54 -0.03 -16.91 -0.84
N ARG A 55 -0.84 -17.17 0.17
CA ARG A 55 -2.29 -17.25 0.05
C ARG A 55 -2.95 -16.27 0.99
N LEU A 56 -4.17 -15.84 0.63
CA LEU A 56 -5.03 -15.15 1.58
C LEU A 56 -5.25 -16.07 2.79
N GLU A 57 -4.90 -15.56 3.97
CA GLU A 57 -5.20 -16.20 5.24
C GLU A 57 -6.70 -16.46 5.31
N ARG A 58 -7.11 -17.73 5.43
CA ARG A 58 -8.53 -18.12 5.44
C ARG A 58 -9.27 -17.56 6.65
N THR A 59 -8.54 -17.23 7.72
CA THR A 59 -9.07 -16.53 8.90
C THR A 59 -9.52 -15.10 8.58
N VAL A 60 -9.04 -14.51 7.49
CA VAL A 60 -9.60 -13.30 6.89
C VAL A 60 -10.83 -13.70 6.07
N GLU A 61 -11.83 -14.26 6.75
CA GLU A 61 -12.91 -15.06 6.13
C GLU A 61 -14.05 -14.19 5.55
N ASN A 62 -14.02 -12.88 5.73
CA ASN A 62 -15.05 -11.96 5.22
C ASN A 62 -14.45 -10.74 4.53
N TYR A 63 -14.04 -10.91 3.27
CA TYR A 63 -13.77 -9.78 2.37
C TYR A 63 -15.01 -9.54 1.51
N GLN A 64 -15.82 -8.53 1.87
CA GLN A 64 -16.94 -8.10 1.05
C GLN A 64 -16.52 -6.95 0.13
N ARG A 65 -16.92 -7.00 -1.14
CA ARG A 65 -16.76 -5.88 -2.06
C ARG A 65 -17.63 -4.73 -1.51
N GLN A 66 -17.00 -3.60 -1.17
CA GLN A 66 -17.74 -2.40 -0.78
C GLN A 66 -18.57 -1.97 -2.00
N GLN A 67 -19.88 -2.17 -1.92
CA GLN A 67 -20.82 -1.54 -2.85
C GLN A 67 -20.74 -0.05 -2.52
N LEU A 68 -20.09 0.74 -3.39
CA LEU A 68 -20.27 2.18 -3.38
C LEU A 68 -21.71 2.43 -3.79
N ASN A 69 -22.60 2.53 -2.82
CA ASN A 69 -23.90 3.13 -3.06
C ASN A 69 -23.60 4.57 -3.47
N GLN A 70 -23.73 4.85 -4.77
CA GLN A 70 -23.93 6.20 -5.24
C GLN A 70 -25.23 6.69 -4.61
N CYS A 71 -25.10 7.53 -3.58
CA CYS A 71 -26.17 8.38 -3.11
C CYS A 71 -25.73 9.82 -3.36
N ASP A 72 -26.63 10.51 -4.08
CA ASP A 72 -26.75 11.92 -4.44
C ASP A 72 -25.91 12.46 -5.61
#